data_AF-A0A166LCD4-F1
#
_entry.id   AF-A0A166LCD4-F1
#
_cell.length_a   1.000
_cell.length_b   1.000
_cell.length_c   1.000
_cell.angle_alpha   90.00
_cell.angle_beta   90.00
_cell.angle_gamma   90.00
#
_symmetry.space_group_name_H-M   'P 1'
#
loop_
_entity.id
_entity.type
_entity.pdbx_description
1 polymer ?
#
loop_
_entity_poly.entity_id
_entity_poly.type
_entity_poly.pdbx_seq_one_letter_code
_entity_poly.pdbx_strand_id
1 'polypeptide(L)'
;MSIFSSTPAPKGWHMRALINPYPDSRSYTPSLPDLRFALLRNTPVEHEGFTLALFSQSSTSSSEATSASATSTPAAAEGESEAGLAINAMGQVLIMSREDWAKLMRLVKQFAANKLPETGYRNTWIVEHETTCQPIDRLLVPSAEGQLEETGVSGFSYTERRLNQPVEGITELPEVLFHLVLLGLEGRDGYVKGEEDPVMIDKIKNLLKAYF
;
A
#
# COMPACT_ATOMS: atom_id res chain seq x y z
N MET A 1 -5.10 -24.30 -15.50
CA MET A 1 -3.95 -24.65 -14.64
C MET A 1 -3.61 -23.42 -13.83
N SER A 2 -4.07 -23.34 -12.58
CA SER A 2 -3.81 -22.19 -11.70
C SER A 2 -2.54 -22.47 -10.89
N ILE A 3 -1.48 -21.74 -11.19
CA ILE A 3 -0.23 -21.69 -10.42
C ILE A 3 -0.18 -20.36 -9.67
N PHE A 4 -1.13 -20.13 -8.77
CA PHE A 4 -1.04 -19.06 -7.79
C PHE A 4 -0.75 -19.72 -6.44
N SER A 5 0.53 -19.85 -6.11
CA SER A 5 0.94 -20.22 -4.75
C SER A 5 0.50 -19.09 -3.82
N SER A 6 -0.52 -19.34 -2.99
CA SER A 6 -1.01 -18.38 -2.00
C SER A 6 0.13 -18.08 -1.02
N THR A 7 0.75 -16.91 -1.18
CA THR A 7 1.73 -16.42 -0.21
C THR A 7 0.93 -15.87 0.98
N PRO A 8 1.19 -16.31 2.22
CA PRO A 8 0.45 -15.81 3.37
C PRO A 8 0.68 -14.30 3.51
N ALA A 9 -0.42 -13.54 3.55
CA ALA A 9 -0.43 -12.10 3.75
C ALA A 9 0.26 -11.75 5.10
N PRO A 10 1.13 -10.72 5.16
CA PRO A 10 1.84 -10.29 6.37
C PRO A 10 0.91 -9.59 7.37
N LYS A 11 -0.12 -10.28 7.85
CA LYS A 11 -1.06 -9.72 8.83
C LYS A 11 -0.35 -9.21 10.08
N GLY A 12 -0.87 -8.12 10.65
CA GLY A 12 -0.33 -7.48 11.85
C GLY A 12 1.01 -6.78 11.61
N TRP A 13 1.34 -6.43 10.36
CA TRP A 13 2.54 -5.66 10.06
C TRP A 13 2.49 -4.30 10.76
N HIS A 14 1.29 -3.71 10.86
CA HIS A 14 1.10 -2.40 11.47
C HIS A 14 1.46 -2.41 12.95
N MET A 15 0.95 -3.37 13.72
CA MET A 15 1.31 -3.55 15.13
C MET A 15 2.82 -3.75 15.34
N ARG A 16 3.49 -4.51 14.47
CA ARG A 16 4.95 -4.70 14.55
C ARG A 16 5.70 -3.42 14.22
N ALA A 17 5.23 -2.64 13.25
CA ALA A 17 5.85 -1.38 12.84
C ALA A 17 5.65 -0.26 13.89
N LEU A 18 4.55 -0.28 14.64
CA LEU A 18 4.31 0.65 15.76
C LEU A 18 5.37 0.56 16.87
N ILE A 19 6.05 -0.59 17.02
CA ILE A 19 7.14 -0.77 17.99
C ILE A 19 8.40 -0.01 17.54
N ASN A 20 8.53 0.29 16.24
CA ASN A 20 9.68 0.95 15.64
C ASN A 20 9.26 2.24 14.92
N PRO A 21 8.78 3.27 15.65
CA PRO A 21 8.43 4.55 15.04
C PRO A 21 9.69 5.23 14.49
N TYR A 22 9.52 6.00 13.42
CA TYR A 22 10.59 6.85 12.91
C TYR A 22 10.91 7.95 13.95
N PRO A 23 12.20 8.22 14.27
CA PRO A 23 12.58 9.07 15.41
C PRO A 23 11.94 10.45 15.44
N ASP A 24 11.79 11.09 14.28
CA ASP A 24 11.00 12.32 14.12
C ASP A 24 10.18 12.22 12.83
N SER A 25 8.92 11.80 12.96
CA SER A 25 8.00 11.66 11.82
C SER A 25 7.91 12.94 11.00
N ARG A 26 8.01 14.13 11.61
CA ARG A 26 7.85 15.41 10.89
C ARG A 26 9.06 15.78 10.05
N SER A 27 10.24 15.28 10.41
CA SER A 27 11.46 15.47 9.61
C SER A 27 11.43 14.69 8.30
N TYR A 28 10.64 13.62 8.21
CA TYR A 28 10.51 12.86 6.97
C TYR A 28 9.78 13.69 5.90
N THR A 29 10.29 13.63 4.67
CA THR A 29 9.72 14.30 3.51
C THR A 29 9.40 13.24 2.45
N PRO A 30 8.11 12.87 2.29
CA PRO A 30 7.73 11.86 1.32
C PRO A 30 7.98 12.36 -0.11
N SER A 31 8.43 11.47 -0.99
CA SER A 31 8.75 11.78 -2.37
C SER A 31 8.05 10.80 -3.32
N LEU A 32 7.68 11.26 -4.52
CA LEU A 32 7.00 10.41 -5.51
C LEU A 32 7.92 9.30 -6.03
N PRO A 33 9.22 9.55 -6.29
CA PRO A 33 10.15 8.48 -6.67
C PRO A 33 10.31 7.37 -5.64
N ASP A 34 10.11 7.67 -4.35
CA ASP A 34 10.19 6.67 -3.28
C ASP A 34 8.86 5.98 -3.01
N LEU A 35 7.73 6.51 -3.50
CA LEU A 35 6.42 5.90 -3.30
C LEU A 35 6.38 4.53 -3.99
N ARG A 36 5.82 3.54 -3.30
CA ARG A 36 5.63 2.16 -3.81
C ARG A 36 4.18 1.74 -3.85
N PHE A 37 3.37 2.28 -2.95
CA PHE A 37 1.96 1.97 -2.83
C PHE A 37 1.27 3.04 -1.99
N ALA A 38 0.05 3.44 -2.35
CA ALA A 38 -0.83 4.17 -1.45
C ALA A 38 -2.24 3.59 -1.48
N LEU A 39 -2.93 3.69 -0.35
CA LEU A 39 -4.33 3.39 -0.19
C LEU A 39 -5.05 4.64 0.30
N LEU A 40 -6.06 5.05 -0.45
CA LEU A 40 -7.01 6.10 -0.07
C LEU A 40 -8.38 5.46 0.18
N ARG A 41 -9.20 6.08 1.01
CA ARG A 41 -10.55 5.62 1.31
C ARG A 41 -11.54 6.75 1.08
N ASN A 42 -12.52 6.52 0.21
CA ASN A 42 -13.64 7.42 -0.03
C ASN A 42 -14.87 6.89 0.70
N THR A 43 -15.42 7.68 1.61
CA THR A 43 -16.67 7.43 2.33
C THR A 43 -17.56 8.67 2.30
N PRO A 44 -18.85 8.56 2.63
CA PRO A 44 -19.73 9.73 2.72
C PRO A 44 -19.28 10.82 3.71
N VAL A 45 -18.47 10.48 4.72
CA VAL A 45 -18.01 11.41 5.79
C VAL A 45 -16.54 11.81 5.65
N GLU A 46 -15.83 11.18 4.72
CA GLU A 46 -14.41 11.32 4.46
C GLU A 46 -14.18 10.96 2.98
N HIS A 47 -14.46 11.92 2.09
CA HIS A 47 -14.41 11.68 0.63
C HIS A 47 -13.00 11.38 0.10
N GLU A 48 -12.00 11.79 0.86
CA GLU A 48 -10.58 11.81 0.51
C GLU A 48 -9.73 11.36 1.71
N GLY A 49 -10.12 10.25 2.30
CA GLY A 49 -9.47 9.70 3.48
C GLY A 49 -8.12 9.09 3.13
N PHE A 50 -7.11 9.45 3.90
CA PHE A 50 -5.81 8.78 3.81
C PHE A 50 -5.83 7.51 4.66
N THR A 51 -5.29 6.41 4.12
CA THR A 51 -5.20 5.14 4.84
C THR A 51 -3.76 4.72 5.06
N LEU A 52 -3.00 4.60 3.97
CA LEU A 52 -1.62 4.11 4.01
C LEU A 52 -0.83 4.64 2.83
N ALA A 53 0.45 4.94 3.04
CA ALA A 53 1.43 5.06 1.97
C ALA A 53 2.73 4.34 2.35
N LEU A 54 3.31 3.65 1.38
CA LEU A 54 4.54 2.86 1.52
C LEU A 54 5.64 3.48 0.68
N PHE A 55 6.81 3.68 1.29
CA PHE A 55 7.97 4.30 0.67
C PHE A 55 9.22 3.42 0.79
N SER A 56 10.01 3.33 -0.27
CA SER A 56 11.36 2.79 -0.15
C SER A 56 12.24 3.73 0.67
N GLN A 57 13.09 3.18 1.52
CA GLN A 57 14.20 3.95 2.05
C GLN A 57 15.27 4.05 0.95
N SER A 58 15.42 5.22 0.35
CA SER A 58 16.63 5.50 -0.41
C SER A 58 17.81 5.38 0.56
N SER A 59 18.76 4.50 0.26
CA SER A 59 19.93 4.21 1.09
C SER A 59 20.93 5.37 1.12
N THR A 60 20.46 6.59 1.35
CA THR A 60 21.26 7.80 1.34
C THR A 60 21.30 8.34 2.77
N SER A 61 22.48 8.16 3.39
CA SER A 61 22.98 8.76 4.64
C SER A 61 22.88 7.93 5.94
N SER A 62 23.87 7.06 6.15
CA SER A 62 24.77 7.12 7.34
C SER A 62 25.77 5.95 7.34
N SER A 63 26.93 6.12 6.68
CA SER A 63 28.15 5.33 6.98
C SER A 63 29.40 6.05 6.47
N GLU A 64 29.82 7.08 7.21
CA GLU A 64 31.22 7.48 7.24
C GLU A 64 31.87 6.70 8.41
N ALA A 65 32.47 5.55 8.10
CA ALA A 65 33.57 4.93 8.86
C ALA A 65 34.01 3.59 8.24
N THR A 66 35.24 3.61 7.72
CA THR A 66 36.20 2.49 7.69
C THR A 66 35.97 1.35 6.69
N SER A 67 36.57 1.54 5.52
CA SER A 67 37.35 0.57 4.74
C SER A 67 37.58 -0.83 5.36
N ALA A 68 37.06 -1.87 4.69
CA ALA A 68 37.78 -3.12 4.46
C ALA A 68 37.22 -3.84 3.23
N SER A 69 38.13 -4.24 2.36
CA SER A 69 37.93 -5.00 1.13
C SER A 69 37.39 -6.40 1.40
N ALA A 70 36.35 -6.82 0.66
CA ALA A 70 36.08 -8.23 0.40
C ALA A 70 35.34 -8.40 -0.95
N THR A 71 35.94 -9.22 -1.80
CA THR A 71 35.42 -9.72 -3.08
C THR A 71 34.22 -10.64 -2.88
N SER A 72 33.11 -10.39 -3.57
CA SER A 72 32.10 -11.44 -3.82
C SER A 72 31.09 -11.07 -4.93
N THR A 73 31.15 -11.86 -6.01
CA THR A 73 30.09 -12.48 -6.81
C THR A 73 28.77 -11.74 -7.06
N PRO A 74 28.37 -11.52 -8.35
CA PRO A 74 27.07 -10.97 -8.71
C PRO A 74 26.00 -12.07 -8.86
N ALA A 75 24.73 -11.68 -8.66
CA ALA A 75 23.48 -12.42 -8.91
C ALA A 75 22.79 -13.10 -7.71
N ALA A 76 22.12 -12.30 -6.87
CA ALA A 76 20.84 -12.65 -6.24
C ALA A 76 20.17 -11.42 -5.58
N ALA A 77 18.86 -11.25 -5.80
CA ALA A 77 17.91 -10.52 -4.94
C ALA A 77 18.07 -8.98 -4.79
N GLU A 78 17.92 -8.23 -5.89
CA GLU A 78 17.56 -6.81 -5.82
C GLU A 78 16.14 -6.66 -5.23
N GLY A 79 16.05 -6.49 -3.90
CA GLY A 79 14.81 -6.15 -3.21
C GLY A 79 14.54 -6.86 -1.87
N GLU A 80 15.38 -7.80 -1.43
CA GLU A 80 15.19 -8.48 -0.12
C GLU A 80 15.97 -7.83 1.03
N SER A 81 16.87 -6.89 0.74
CA SER A 81 17.72 -6.24 1.76
C SER A 81 17.23 -4.84 2.20
N GLU A 82 16.23 -4.28 1.53
CA GLU A 82 15.75 -2.93 1.82
C GLU A 82 14.68 -2.94 2.92
N ALA A 83 14.84 -2.04 3.90
CA ALA A 83 13.75 -1.68 4.79
C ALA A 83 12.87 -0.63 4.12
N GLY A 84 11.58 -0.62 4.47
CA GLY A 84 10.63 0.38 3.97
C GLY A 84 10.06 1.22 5.08
N LEU A 85 9.45 2.34 4.68
CA LEU A 85 8.67 3.20 5.56
C LEU A 85 7.19 3.05 5.24
N ALA A 86 6.37 3.02 6.28
CA ALA A 86 4.93 3.13 6.17
C ALA A 86 4.46 4.43 6.82
N ILE A 87 3.53 5.13 6.19
CA ILE A 87 2.82 6.26 6.77
C ILE A 87 1.37 5.85 6.91
N ASN A 88 0.88 5.78 8.16
CA ASN A 88 -0.47 5.32 8.48
C ASN A 88 -1.48 6.48 8.51
N ALA A 89 -2.77 6.18 8.71
CA ALA A 89 -3.84 7.18 8.69
C ALA A 89 -3.71 8.27 9.77
N MET A 90 -2.93 8.05 10.83
CA MET A 90 -2.62 9.04 11.86
C MET A 90 -1.45 9.97 11.47
N GLY A 91 -0.82 9.75 10.31
CA GLY A 91 0.36 10.51 9.86
C GLY A 91 1.67 10.08 10.52
N GLN A 92 1.69 8.93 11.21
CA GLN A 92 2.90 8.40 11.83
C GLN A 92 3.78 7.74 10.79
N VAL A 93 5.08 8.04 10.82
CA VAL A 93 6.07 7.37 9.97
C VAL A 93 6.63 6.19 10.75
N LEU A 94 6.49 4.99 10.20
CA LEU A 94 6.83 3.73 10.84
C LEU A 94 7.91 3.01 10.02
N ILE A 95 8.92 2.47 10.71
CA ILE A 95 9.96 1.65 10.08
C ILE A 95 9.46 0.21 10.01
N MET A 96 9.33 -0.32 8.81
CA MET A 96 8.88 -1.69 8.59
C MET A 96 10.03 -2.69 8.78
N SER A 97 9.72 -3.87 9.30
CA SER A 97 10.66 -4.99 9.25
C SER A 97 10.95 -5.38 7.80
N ARG A 98 12.17 -5.85 7.51
CA ARG A 98 12.55 -6.31 6.17
C ARG A 98 11.61 -7.42 5.67
N GLU A 99 11.18 -8.31 6.58
CA GLU A 99 10.28 -9.41 6.24
C GLU A 99 8.90 -8.91 5.82
N ASP A 100 8.32 -7.97 6.57
CA ASP A 100 7.00 -7.40 6.26
C ASP A 100 7.04 -6.59 4.97
N TRP A 101 8.10 -5.79 4.79
CA TRP A 101 8.34 -5.04 3.58
C TRP A 101 8.43 -5.96 2.36
N ALA A 102 9.26 -7.01 2.42
CA ALA A 102 9.44 -7.94 1.32
C ALA A 102 8.13 -8.65 0.94
N LYS A 103 7.31 -9.04 1.92
CA LYS A 103 6.00 -9.67 1.69
C LYS A 103 4.99 -8.70 1.05
N LEU A 104 4.89 -7.47 1.54
CA LEU A 104 4.02 -6.44 0.95
C LEU A 104 4.47 -6.07 -0.46
N MET A 105 5.76 -5.83 -0.68
CA MET A 105 6.29 -5.50 -2.00
C MET A 105 6.11 -6.64 -2.99
N ARG A 106 6.12 -7.90 -2.54
CA ARG A 106 5.76 -9.03 -3.39
C ARG A 106 4.30 -8.96 -3.86
N LEU A 107 3.36 -8.62 -2.97
CA LEU A 107 1.95 -8.44 -3.35
C LEU A 107 1.77 -7.26 -4.31
N VAL A 108 2.43 -6.13 -4.05
CA VAL A 108 2.41 -4.96 -4.95
C VAL A 108 2.98 -5.31 -6.32
N LYS A 109 4.13 -6.00 -6.38
CA LYS A 109 4.73 -6.46 -7.64
C LYS A 109 3.84 -7.47 -8.37
N GLN A 110 3.21 -8.40 -7.64
CA GLN A 110 2.25 -9.34 -8.23
C GLN A 110 1.04 -8.61 -8.80
N PHE A 111 0.52 -7.60 -8.10
CA PHE A 111 -0.58 -6.79 -8.60
C PHE A 111 -0.19 -6.04 -9.88
N ALA A 112 0.96 -5.36 -9.89
CA ALA A 112 1.45 -4.65 -11.08
C ALA A 112 1.75 -5.59 -12.27
N ALA A 113 2.19 -6.82 -12.00
CA ALA A 113 2.47 -7.82 -13.03
C ALA A 113 1.18 -8.49 -13.56
N ASN A 114 0.19 -8.68 -12.69
CA ASN A 114 -1.12 -9.22 -13.05
C ASN A 114 -1.91 -8.10 -13.69
N LYS A 115 -1.83 -7.97 -15.02
CA LYS A 115 -2.69 -7.08 -15.80
C LYS A 115 -4.15 -7.47 -15.60
N LEU A 116 -4.79 -6.94 -14.57
CA LEU A 116 -6.20 -7.16 -14.29
C LEU A 116 -7.01 -6.47 -15.39
N PRO A 117 -8.17 -7.05 -15.76
CA PRO A 117 -9.09 -6.38 -16.65
C PRO A 117 -9.45 -4.99 -16.12
N GLU A 118 -9.54 -4.03 -17.05
CA GLU A 118 -10.11 -2.73 -16.71
C GLU A 118 -11.59 -2.90 -16.36
N THR A 119 -12.00 -2.25 -15.29
CA THR A 119 -13.40 -2.12 -14.93
C THR A 119 -13.92 -0.74 -15.35
N GLY A 120 -15.17 -0.42 -15.00
CA GLY A 120 -15.79 0.84 -15.40
C GLY A 120 -15.21 2.08 -14.70
N TYR A 121 -16.07 2.85 -14.04
CA TYR A 121 -15.67 4.11 -13.42
C TYR A 121 -14.46 3.95 -12.48
N ARG A 122 -13.38 4.70 -12.78
CA ARG A 122 -12.11 4.70 -12.03
C ARG A 122 -11.51 3.32 -11.78
N ASN A 123 -11.70 2.38 -12.70
CA ASN A 123 -11.22 1.01 -12.55
C ASN A 123 -11.61 0.40 -11.18
N THR A 124 -12.88 0.55 -10.78
CA THR A 124 -13.40 0.06 -9.51
C THR A 124 -14.06 -1.33 -9.60
N TRP A 125 -13.54 -2.27 -8.82
CA TRP A 125 -14.12 -3.59 -8.56
C TRP A 125 -15.20 -3.48 -7.47
N ILE A 126 -16.41 -3.98 -7.72
CA ILE A 126 -17.54 -3.82 -6.81
C ILE A 126 -17.86 -5.17 -6.16
N VAL A 127 -17.57 -5.30 -4.87
CA VAL A 127 -17.99 -6.45 -4.07
C VAL A 127 -19.50 -6.38 -3.84
N GLU A 128 -20.17 -7.52 -3.87
CA GLU A 128 -21.61 -7.60 -3.69
C GLU A 128 -22.01 -7.35 -2.23
N HIS A 129 -23.02 -6.49 -2.06
CA HIS A 129 -23.63 -6.15 -0.78
C HIS A 129 -25.12 -5.96 -0.94
N GLU A 130 -25.88 -6.15 0.14
CA GLU A 130 -27.33 -5.87 0.17
C GLU A 130 -27.65 -4.36 0.08
N THR A 131 -26.69 -3.50 0.45
CA THR A 131 -26.87 -2.04 0.50
C THR A 131 -25.96 -1.33 -0.50
N THR A 132 -26.45 -0.21 -1.03
CA THR A 132 -25.69 0.69 -1.90
C THR A 132 -24.81 1.66 -1.10
N CYS A 133 -23.99 2.48 -1.79
CA CYS A 133 -23.16 3.54 -1.18
C CYS A 133 -22.04 3.03 -0.26
N GLN A 134 -21.41 1.92 -0.62
CA GLN A 134 -20.28 1.39 0.11
C GLN A 134 -19.02 2.29 -0.02
N PRO A 135 -18.12 2.27 0.98
CA PRO A 135 -16.80 2.85 0.87
C PRO A 135 -16.05 2.33 -0.36
N ILE A 136 -15.23 3.21 -0.96
CA ILE A 136 -14.31 2.84 -2.04
C ILE A 136 -12.88 2.98 -1.54
N ASP A 137 -12.17 1.87 -1.52
CA ASP A 137 -10.74 1.79 -1.23
C ASP A 137 -9.98 1.90 -2.56
N ARG A 138 -9.20 2.97 -2.73
CA ARG A 138 -8.48 3.31 -3.97
C ARG A 138 -7.00 3.02 -3.80
N LEU A 139 -6.51 2.02 -4.51
CA LEU A 139 -5.12 1.63 -4.56
C LEU A 139 -4.40 2.47 -5.62
N LEU A 140 -3.27 3.06 -5.26
CA LEU A 140 -2.39 3.78 -6.16
C LEU A 140 -1.04 3.07 -6.21
N VAL A 141 -0.63 2.62 -7.39
CA VAL A 141 0.63 1.90 -7.60
C VAL A 141 1.42 2.56 -8.73
N PRO A 142 2.72 2.87 -8.54
CA PRO A 142 3.53 3.40 -9.63
C PRO A 142 3.66 2.40 -10.78
N SER A 143 3.39 2.87 -12.00
CA SER A 143 3.66 2.18 -13.25
C SER A 143 5.15 2.25 -13.59
N ALA A 144 5.56 1.45 -14.58
CA ALA A 144 6.93 1.49 -15.12
C ALA A 144 7.31 2.88 -15.70
N GLU A 145 6.31 3.69 -16.06
CA GLU A 145 6.47 5.03 -16.62
C GLU A 145 6.49 6.12 -15.53
N GLY A 146 6.37 5.73 -14.27
CA GLY A 146 6.38 6.64 -13.11
C GLY A 146 5.05 7.36 -12.87
N GLN A 147 3.98 7.01 -13.60
CA GLN A 147 2.62 7.48 -13.31
C GLN A 147 1.99 6.57 -12.24
N LEU A 148 1.10 7.09 -11.39
CA LEU A 148 0.34 6.20 -10.51
C LEU A 148 -0.89 5.67 -11.25
N GLU A 149 -1.01 4.35 -11.28
CA GLU A 149 -2.19 3.63 -11.74
C GLU A 149 -3.15 3.46 -10.57
N GLU A 150 -4.43 3.74 -10.84
CA GLU A 150 -5.50 3.64 -9.87
C GLU A 150 -6.32 2.37 -10.09
N THR A 151 -6.63 1.67 -8.99
CA THR A 151 -7.62 0.59 -8.98
C THR A 151 -8.47 0.73 -7.73
N GLY A 152 -9.80 0.73 -7.90
CA GLY A 152 -10.74 0.85 -6.79
C GLY A 152 -11.28 -0.51 -6.34
N VAL A 153 -11.62 -0.62 -5.07
CA VAL A 153 -12.45 -1.69 -4.52
C VAL A 153 -13.59 -1.05 -3.72
N SER A 154 -14.82 -1.22 -4.20
CA SER A 154 -16.02 -0.75 -3.52
C SER A 154 -16.64 -1.86 -2.68
N GLY A 155 -16.97 -1.54 -1.43
CA GLY A 155 -17.56 -2.50 -0.50
C GLY A 155 -16.59 -3.59 -0.08
N PHE A 156 -15.33 -3.26 0.20
CA PHE A 156 -14.41 -4.27 0.72
C PHE A 156 -15.00 -4.98 1.96
N SER A 157 -14.96 -6.31 1.94
CA SER A 157 -15.38 -7.18 3.05
C SER A 157 -14.19 -8.06 3.47
N TYR A 158 -14.08 -8.34 4.76
CA TYR A 158 -13.03 -9.23 5.29
C TYR A 158 -13.29 -10.71 5.01
N THR A 159 -14.52 -11.05 4.63
CA THR A 159 -14.99 -12.44 4.49
C THR A 159 -15.57 -12.71 3.10
N GLU A 160 -16.19 -11.70 2.48
CA GLU A 160 -16.83 -11.84 1.18
C GLU A 160 -15.96 -11.29 0.05
N ARG A 161 -15.91 -12.03 -1.05
CA ARG A 161 -15.18 -11.63 -2.27
C ARG A 161 -16.05 -11.62 -3.51
N ARG A 162 -17.29 -12.10 -3.44
CA ARG A 162 -18.17 -12.16 -4.62
C ARG A 162 -18.39 -10.76 -5.18
N LEU A 163 -18.24 -10.61 -6.49
CA LEU A 163 -18.47 -9.35 -7.18
C LEU A 163 -19.96 -9.20 -7.48
N ASN A 164 -20.46 -7.97 -7.40
CA ASN A 164 -21.83 -7.63 -7.78
C ASN A 164 -22.09 -7.98 -9.26
N GLN A 165 -21.10 -7.74 -10.11
CA GLN A 165 -21.12 -8.15 -11.52
C GLN A 165 -19.78 -8.79 -11.90
N PRO A 166 -19.79 -9.86 -12.71
CA PRO A 166 -18.54 -10.45 -13.20
C PRO A 166 -17.78 -9.48 -14.10
N VAL A 167 -16.45 -9.47 -13.99
CA VAL A 167 -15.55 -8.69 -14.85
C VAL A 167 -14.75 -9.64 -15.72
N GLU A 168 -15.02 -9.66 -17.03
CA GLU A 168 -14.40 -10.62 -17.97
C GLU A 168 -14.47 -12.09 -17.48
N GLY A 169 -15.58 -12.46 -16.85
CA GLY A 169 -15.80 -13.80 -16.30
C GLY A 169 -15.22 -14.04 -14.90
N ILE A 170 -14.51 -13.07 -14.31
CA ILE A 170 -14.08 -13.10 -12.91
C ILE A 170 -15.29 -12.76 -12.04
N THR A 171 -15.69 -13.68 -11.16
CA THR A 171 -16.87 -13.52 -10.28
C THR A 171 -16.51 -13.16 -8.84
N GLU A 172 -15.23 -13.18 -8.50
CA GLU A 172 -14.71 -12.85 -7.17
C GLU A 172 -13.58 -11.83 -7.27
N LEU A 173 -13.48 -10.93 -6.30
CA LEU A 173 -12.39 -9.99 -6.17
C LEU A 173 -11.06 -10.74 -6.25
N PRO A 174 -10.15 -10.39 -7.17
CA PRO A 174 -8.85 -11.04 -7.29
C PRO A 174 -8.09 -11.09 -5.95
N GLU A 175 -7.47 -12.22 -5.64
CA GLU A 175 -6.84 -12.48 -4.33
C GLU A 175 -5.79 -11.41 -3.99
N VAL A 176 -5.03 -10.96 -4.99
CA VAL A 176 -4.02 -9.91 -4.80
C VAL A 176 -4.63 -8.57 -4.41
N LEU A 177 -5.77 -8.18 -5.00
CA LEU A 177 -6.50 -6.97 -4.63
C LEU A 177 -7.08 -7.09 -3.22
N PHE A 178 -7.70 -8.23 -2.92
CA PHE A 178 -8.24 -8.53 -1.60
C PHE A 178 -7.17 -8.37 -0.51
N HIS A 179 -5.99 -8.98 -0.71
CA HIS A 179 -4.91 -8.89 0.27
C HIS A 179 -4.29 -7.50 0.38
N LEU A 180 -4.14 -6.76 -0.72
CA LEU A 180 -3.61 -5.38 -0.67
C LEU A 180 -4.54 -4.44 0.09
N VAL A 181 -5.86 -4.52 -0.14
CA VAL A 181 -6.83 -3.72 0.62
C VAL A 181 -6.85 -4.15 2.08
N LEU A 182 -6.92 -5.47 2.35
CA LEU A 182 -6.92 -6.02 3.70
C LEU A 182 -5.74 -5.51 4.54
N LEU A 183 -4.53 -5.62 4.01
CA LEU A 183 -3.31 -5.20 4.69
C LEU A 183 -3.19 -3.68 4.76
N GLY A 184 -3.62 -2.98 3.71
CA GLY A 184 -3.63 -1.52 3.70
C GLY A 184 -4.53 -0.94 4.79
N LEU A 185 -5.67 -1.57 5.06
CA LEU A 185 -6.60 -1.15 6.10
C LEU A 185 -6.04 -1.30 7.53
N GLU A 186 -5.03 -2.14 7.77
CA GLU A 186 -4.30 -2.12 9.04
C GLU A 186 -3.66 -0.75 9.31
N GLY A 187 -3.37 0.05 8.28
CA GLY A 187 -2.92 1.44 8.42
C GLY A 187 -3.93 2.38 9.08
N ARG A 188 -5.20 1.95 9.26
CA ARG A 188 -6.22 2.69 10.02
C ARG A 188 -6.42 2.15 11.43
N ASP A 189 -5.68 1.14 11.87
CA ASP A 189 -5.78 0.65 13.24
C ASP A 189 -5.37 1.77 14.22
N GLY A 190 -6.28 2.10 15.13
CA GLY A 190 -6.12 3.23 16.06
C GLY A 190 -6.40 4.61 15.45
N TYR A 191 -6.95 4.69 14.24
CA TYR A 191 -7.32 5.97 13.63
C TYR A 191 -8.43 6.69 14.42
N VAL A 192 -8.15 7.94 14.81
CA VAL A 192 -9.11 8.83 15.46
C VAL A 192 -9.14 10.16 14.69
N LYS A 193 -10.29 10.45 14.06
CA LYS A 193 -10.47 11.66 13.25
C LYS A 193 -10.30 12.92 14.11
N GLY A 194 -9.47 13.85 13.64
CA GLY A 194 -9.11 15.09 14.32
C GLY A 194 -7.87 14.97 15.22
N GLU A 195 -7.31 13.77 15.40
CA GLU A 195 -6.09 13.54 16.17
C GLU A 195 -4.90 13.13 15.29
N GLU A 196 -5.08 13.05 13.97
CA GLU A 196 -3.99 12.83 13.01
C GLU A 196 -2.93 13.94 13.05
N ASP A 197 -1.70 13.66 12.57
CA ASP A 197 -0.72 14.71 12.26
C ASP A 197 -1.10 15.38 10.92
N PRO A 198 -1.75 16.57 10.93
CA PRO A 198 -2.25 17.18 9.70
C PRO A 198 -1.10 17.60 8.78
N VAL A 199 0.09 17.89 9.31
CA VAL A 199 1.24 18.32 8.51
C VAL A 199 1.74 17.16 7.65
N MET A 200 1.85 15.96 8.22
CA MET A 200 2.25 14.79 7.45
C MET A 200 1.17 14.37 6.45
N ILE A 201 -0.10 14.38 6.86
CA ILE A 201 -1.22 14.07 5.97
C ILE A 201 -1.25 15.05 4.78
N ASP A 202 -1.07 16.35 5.02
CA ASP A 202 -1.03 17.34 3.95
C ASP A 202 0.17 17.15 3.01
N LYS A 203 1.34 16.74 3.52
CA LYS A 203 2.49 16.38 2.65
C LYS A 203 2.11 15.26 1.68
N ILE A 204 1.45 14.21 2.17
CA ILE A 204 1.01 13.08 1.35
C ILE A 204 -0.11 13.48 0.40
N LYS A 205 -1.08 14.28 0.86
CA LYS A 205 -2.16 14.79 0.01
C LYS A 205 -1.64 15.62 -1.14
N ASN A 206 -0.68 16.50 -0.87
CA ASN A 206 0.00 17.28 -1.90
C ASN A 206 0.79 16.40 -2.87
N LEU A 207 1.44 15.36 -2.37
CA LEU A 207 2.16 14.39 -3.19
C LEU A 207 1.25 13.66 -4.19
N LEU A 208 0.03 13.33 -3.75
CA LEU A 208 -0.95 12.58 -4.51
C LEU A 208 -2.06 13.47 -5.09
N LYS A 209 -1.86 14.79 -5.18
CA LYS A 209 -2.91 15.77 -5.49
C LYS A 209 -3.69 15.49 -6.77
N ALA A 210 -3.06 14.88 -7.77
CA ALA A 210 -3.73 14.49 -9.02
C ALA A 210 -4.76 13.35 -8.84
N TYR A 211 -4.75 12.70 -7.68
CA TYR A 211 -5.56 11.54 -7.33
C TYR A 211 -6.52 11.83 -6.17
N PHE A 212 -6.61 13.06 -5.69
CA PHE A 212 -7.65 13.52 -4.77
C PHE A 212 -8.85 14.04 -5.56
#